data_AF-A0A933TYE6-F1
#
_entry.id   AF-A0A933TYE6-F1
#
_cell.length_a   1.000
_cell.length_b   1.000
_cell.length_c   1.000
_cell.angle_alpha   90.00
_cell.angle_beta   90.00
_cell.angle_gamma   90.00
#
_symmetry.space_group_name_H-M   'P 1'
#
loop_
_entity.id
_entity.type
_entity.pdbx_description
1 polymer ?
#
loop_
_entity_poly.entity_id
_entity_poly.type
_entity_poly.pdbx_seq_one_letter_code
_entity_poly.pdbx_strand_id
1 'polypeptide(L)' 'TPEKEKAQKEFWQKEPSIPAVQNNEIYVVNSEWLSRPGPRTILGLKELAKIIYKTK' A
#
# COMPACT_ATOMS: atom_id res chain seq x y z
N THR A 1 5.89 5.38 -7.09
CA THR A 1 7.29 5.61 -7.49
C THR A 1 8.18 5.22 -6.34
N PRO A 2 9.40 4.72 -6.59
CA PRO A 2 10.32 4.30 -5.52
C PRO A 2 10.56 5.39 -4.47
N GLU A 3 10.57 6.65 -4.89
CA GLU A 3 10.69 7.81 -4.00
C GLU A 3 9.51 7.96 -3.03
N LYS A 4 8.27 7.82 -3.51
CA LYS A 4 7.08 7.88 -2.65
C LYS A 4 7.05 6.74 -1.64
N GLU A 5 7.46 5.55 -2.05
CA GLU A 5 7.56 4.39 -1.14
C GLU A 5 8.58 4.63 -0.04
N LYS A 6 9.76 5.14 -0.39
CA LYS A 6 10.79 5.50 0.58
C LYS A 6 10.28 6.56 1.57
N ALA A 7 9.69 7.65 1.07
CA ALA A 7 9.17 8.72 1.91
C ALA A 7 8.07 8.24 2.87
N GLN A 8 7.15 7.39 2.41
CA GLN A 8 6.11 6.83 3.28
C GLN A 8 6.69 5.88 4.32
N LYS A 9 7.66 5.04 3.96
CA LYS A 9 8.36 4.19 4.92
C LYS A 9 9.03 5.03 6.01
N GLU A 10 9.84 6.01 5.63
CA GLU A 10 10.52 6.91 6.57
C GLU A 10 9.54 7.66 7.49
N PHE A 11 8.39 8.07 6.97
CA PHE A 11 7.35 8.72 7.77
C PHE A 11 6.80 7.79 8.86
N TRP A 12 6.41 6.57 8.50
CA TRP A 12 5.79 5.61 9.41
C TRP A 12 6.78 4.93 10.37
N GLN A 13 8.08 4.91 10.06
CA GLN A 13 9.12 4.38 10.97
C GLN A 13 9.18 5.09 12.34
N LYS A 14 8.55 6.26 12.47
CA LYS A 14 8.42 6.98 13.75
C LYS A 14 7.46 6.29 14.73
N GLU A 15 6.62 5.37 14.25
CA GLU A 15 5.63 4.63 15.03
C GLU A 15 5.93 3.12 15.04
N PRO A 16 7.00 2.68 15.72
CA PRO A 16 7.43 1.28 15.72
C PRO A 16 6.49 0.35 16.50
N SER A 17 5.47 0.88 17.19
CA SER A 17 4.46 0.09 17.91
C SER A 17 3.47 -0.61 16.97
N ILE A 18 3.38 -0.16 15.71
CA ILE A 18 2.45 -0.70 14.72
C ILE A 18 3.05 -1.97 14.07
N PRO A 19 2.39 -3.13 14.13
CA PRO A 19 2.93 -4.38 13.57
C PRO A 19 3.31 -4.29 12.08
N ALA A 20 2.53 -3.57 11.27
CA ALA A 20 2.83 -3.36 9.86
C ALA A 20 4.13 -2.57 9.64
N VAL A 21 4.48 -1.64 10.54
CA VAL A 21 5.75 -0.89 10.49
C VAL A 21 6.91 -1.81 10.84
N GLN A 22 6.76 -2.61 11.91
CA GLN A 22 7.76 -3.60 12.34
C GLN A 22 8.06 -4.63 11.25
N ASN A 23 7.02 -5.08 10.53
CA ASN A 23 7.14 -6.08 9.47
C ASN A 23 7.50 -5.49 8.09
N ASN A 24 7.76 -4.17 8.00
CA ASN A 24 8.05 -3.47 6.73
C ASN A 24 6.94 -3.65 5.67
N GLU A 25 5.68 -3.70 6.12
CA GLU A 25 4.46 -3.89 5.31
C GLU A 25 3.79 -2.56 4.97
N ILE A 26 4.58 -1.61 4.47
CA ILE A 26 4.13 -0.29 4.05
C ILE A 26 4.16 -0.22 2.52
N TYR A 27 2.98 -0.07 1.91
CA TYR A 27 2.78 -0.11 0.46
C TYR A 27 2.16 1.18 -0.05
N VAL A 28 2.69 1.72 -1.15
CA VAL A 28 2.09 2.84 -1.86
C VAL A 28 1.28 2.30 -3.03
N VAL A 29 -0.02 2.59 -3.04
CA VAL A 29 -0.98 2.15 -4.05
C VAL A 29 -1.48 3.32 -4.90
N ASN A 30 -2.08 3.02 -6.04
CA ASN A 30 -2.65 4.07 -6.89
C ASN A 30 -3.98 4.60 -6.31
N SER A 31 -3.95 5.82 -5.77
CA SER A 31 -5.14 6.45 -5.19
C SER A 31 -6.28 6.63 -6.19
N GLU A 32 -6.00 6.96 -7.46
CA GLU A 32 -7.03 7.22 -8.47
C GLU A 32 -7.84 5.97 -8.82
N TRP A 33 -7.29 4.77 -8.57
CA TRP A 33 -8.01 3.53 -8.77
C TRP A 33 -8.93 3.18 -7.59
N LEU A 34 -8.64 3.69 -6.38
CA LEU A 34 -9.31 3.29 -5.14
C LEU A 34 -10.27 4.36 -4.59
N SER A 35 -9.94 5.64 -4.74
CA SER A 35 -10.73 6.74 -4.17
C SER A 35 -11.92 7.17 -5.04
N ARG A 36 -11.91 6.79 -6.32
CA ARG A 36 -12.95 7.13 -7.30
C ARG A 36 -13.59 5.86 -7.85
N PRO A 37 -14.72 5.40 -7.30
CA PRO A 37 -15.35 4.16 -7.75
C PRO A 37 -15.74 4.26 -9.23
N GLY A 38 -15.26 3.33 -10.04
CA GLY A 38 -15.50 3.29 -11.49
C GLY A 38 -14.85 2.07 -12.14
N PRO A 39 -14.79 1.99 -13.48
CA PRO A 39 -14.27 0.81 -14.17
C PRO A 39 -12.85 0.40 -13.77
N ARG A 40 -12.02 1.37 -13.35
CA ARG A 40 -10.62 1.15 -12.92
C ARG A 40 -10.50 0.62 -11.49
N THR A 41 -11.57 0.57 -10.71
CA THR A 41 -11.55 0.02 -9.34
C THR A 41 -11.09 -1.43 -9.33
N ILE A 42 -11.35 -2.20 -10.40
CA ILE A 42 -10.82 -3.56 -10.54
C ILE A 42 -9.29 -3.61 -10.56
N LEU A 43 -8.61 -2.57 -11.06
CA LEU A 43 -7.14 -2.49 -11.05
C LEU A 43 -6.62 -2.28 -9.63
N GLY A 44 -7.23 -1.35 -8.89
CA GLY A 44 -6.91 -1.13 -7.48
C GLY A 44 -7.20 -2.37 -6.62
N LEU A 45 -8.31 -3.07 -6.87
CA LEU A 45 -8.63 -4.30 -6.16
C LEU A 45 -7.60 -5.41 -6.43
N LYS A 46 -7.16 -5.58 -7.69
CA LYS A 46 -6.10 -6.53 -8.04
C LYS A 46 -4.76 -6.16 -7.37
N GLU A 47 -4.43 -4.88 -7.29
CA GLU A 47 -3.24 -4.39 -6.61
C GLU A 47 -3.29 -4.71 -5.10
N LEU A 48 -4.40 -4.40 -4.43
CA LEU A 48 -4.61 -4.72 -3.02
C LEU A 48 -4.60 -6.23 -2.76
N ALA A 49 -5.20 -7.03 -3.65
CA ALA A 49 -5.23 -8.48 -3.49
C ALA A 49 -3.81 -9.08 -3.47
N LYS A 50 -2.90 -8.61 -4.33
CA LYS A 50 -1.49 -9.04 -4.33
C LYS A 50 -0.75 -8.69 -3.04
N ILE A 51 -1.11 -7.57 -2.42
CA ILE A 51 -0.50 -7.09 -1.18
C ILE A 51 -1.02 -7.86 0.03
N ILE A 52 -2.33 -8.05 0.11
CA ILE A 52 -3.02 -8.65 1.27
C ILE A 52 -2.89 -10.17 1.26
N TYR A 53 -3.19 -10.79 0.13
CA TYR A 53 -3.16 -12.23 -0.04
C TYR A 53 -1.83 -12.64 -0.67
N LYS A 54 -0.69 -12.38 0.02
CA LYS A 54 0.68 -12.71 -0.45
C LYS A 54 0.88 -14.17 -0.91
N THR A 55 -0.15 -15.02 -0.92
CA THR A 55 -0.12 -16.38 -1.44
C THR A 55 -1.51 -16.87 -1.90
N LYS A 56 -1.70 -16.97 -3.22
CA LYS A 56 -2.05 -18.21 -3.93
C LYS A 56 -1.32 -18.22 -5.27
#